data_AF-A0A2M9BYT7-F1
#
_entry.id   AF-A0A2M9BYT7-F1
#
_cell.length_a   1.000
_cell.length_b   1.000
_cell.length_c   1.000
_cell.angle_alpha   90.00
_cell.angle_beta   90.00
_cell.angle_gamma   90.00
#
_symmetry.space_group_name_H-M   'P 1'
#
loop_
_entity.id
_entity.type
_entity.pdbx_description
1 polymer ?
#
loop_
_entity_poly.entity_id
_entity_poly.type
_entity_poly.pdbx_seq_one_letter_code
_entity_poly.pdbx_strand_id
1 'polypeptide(L)'
;MLNNLTGWHFLIILAVVLLLFGAPKLPALARSLGQSMRIFRGEVKTMKDENKPAEGEGTAANTSDSAATTPVQGDSSQQPKP
;
A
#
# COMPACT_ATOMS: atom_id res chain seq x y z
N MET A 1 20.78 30.25 10.80
CA MET A 1 21.76 29.13 10.90
C MET A 1 21.06 27.77 10.87
N LEU A 2 20.08 27.54 9.98
CA LEU A 2 19.29 26.29 9.91
C LEU A 2 19.18 25.71 8.49
N ASN A 3 19.79 26.37 7.50
CA ASN A 3 19.64 26.05 6.08
C ASN A 3 20.55 24.89 5.61
N ASN A 4 21.26 24.22 6.54
CA ASN A 4 22.07 23.03 6.27
C ASN A 4 21.34 21.71 6.57
N LEU A 5 20.05 21.73 6.93
CA LEU A 5 19.17 20.54 6.86
C LEU A 5 18.79 20.28 5.39
N THR A 6 19.83 20.10 4.60
CA THR A 6 19.79 19.79 3.19
C THR A 6 19.01 18.50 3.03
N GLY A 7 17.88 18.56 2.31
CA GLY A 7 17.15 17.37 1.85
C GLY A 7 18.05 16.36 1.11
N TRP A 8 19.26 16.77 0.75
CA TRP A 8 20.34 15.91 0.29
C TRP A 8 20.71 14.77 1.27
N HIS A 9 20.66 15.00 2.59
CA HIS A 9 20.89 13.94 3.58
C HIS A 9 19.81 12.84 3.50
N PHE A 10 18.57 13.22 3.23
CA PHE A 10 17.47 12.27 3.04
C PHE A 10 17.69 11.38 1.81
N LEU A 11 18.20 11.95 0.71
CA LEU A 11 18.56 11.18 -0.48
C LEU A 11 19.68 10.17 -0.19
N ILE A 12 20.69 10.55 0.59
CA ILE A 12 21.78 9.65 1.00
C ILE A 12 21.25 8.51 1.85
N ILE A 13 20.39 8.79 2.84
CA ILE A 13 19.78 7.76 3.69
C ILE A 13 18.92 6.82 2.83
N LEU A 14 18.11 7.36 1.92
CA LEU A 14 17.30 6.57 1.01
C LEU A 14 18.17 5.67 0.12
N ALA A 15 19.29 6.18 -0.38
CA ALA A 15 20.25 5.41 -1.18
C ALA A 15 20.86 4.25 -0.37
N VAL A 16 21.25 4.48 0.88
CA VAL A 16 21.78 3.43 1.78
C VAL A 16 20.71 2.37 2.05
N VAL A 17 19.48 2.78 2.36
CA VAL A 17 18.37 1.84 2.59
C VAL A 17 18.07 1.02 1.33
N LEU A 18 18.06 1.64 0.14
CA LEU A 18 17.91 0.94 -1.13
C LEU A 18 19.04 -0.07 -1.39
N LEU A 19 20.28 0.25 -0.97
CA LEU A 19 21.42 -0.65 -1.12
C LEU A 19 21.30 -1.87 -0.19
N LEU A 20 20.80 -1.68 1.05
CA LEU A 20 20.65 -2.74 2.04
C LEU A 20 19.41 -3.61 1.80
N PHE A 21 18.27 -2.99 1.47
CA PHE A 21 16.99 -3.67 1.31
C PHE A 21 16.72 -4.09 -0.14
N GLY A 22 17.32 -3.41 -1.12
CA GLY A 22 17.09 -3.62 -2.55
C GLY A 22 15.82 -2.95 -3.09
N ALA A 23 15.79 -2.73 -4.41
CA ALA A 23 14.68 -2.09 -5.12
C ALA A 23 13.29 -2.75 -4.94
N PRO A 24 13.13 -4.10 -4.89
CA PRO A 24 11.80 -4.70 -4.77
C PRO A 24 11.26 -4.73 -3.32
N LYS A 25 12.11 -4.61 -2.29
CA LYS A 25 11.67 -4.74 -0.88
C LYS A 25 11.08 -3.46 -0.30
N LEU A 26 11.59 -2.29 -0.67
CA LEU A 26 10.99 -1.01 -0.27
C LEU A 26 9.52 -0.84 -0.71
N PRO A 27 9.14 -1.06 -1.99
CA PRO A 27 7.77 -0.91 -2.41
C PRO A 27 6.85 -1.99 -1.82
N ALA A 28 7.37 -3.20 -1.55
CA ALA A 28 6.60 -4.26 -0.89
C ALA A 28 6.28 -3.88 0.57
N LEU A 29 7.26 -3.41 1.34
CA LEU A 29 7.07 -2.95 2.71
C LEU A 29 6.15 -1.72 2.78
N ALA A 30 6.32 -0.77 1.87
CA ALA A 30 5.45 0.40 1.79
C ALA A 30 3.99 0.01 1.48
N ARG A 31 3.78 -0.96 0.58
CA ARG A 31 2.43 -1.49 0.27
C ARG A 31 1.79 -2.15 1.49
N SER A 32 2.50 -3.02 2.21
CA SER A 32 1.95 -3.70 3.38
C SER A 32 1.65 -2.74 4.53
N LEU A 33 2.57 -1.80 4.82
CA LEU A 33 2.34 -0.74 5.82
C LEU A 33 1.20 0.20 5.40
N GLY A 34 1.11 0.56 4.12
CA GLY A 34 0.05 1.41 3.60
C GLY A 34 -1.34 0.78 3.73
N GLN A 35 -1.45 -0.53 3.50
CA GLN A 35 -2.71 -1.27 3.71
C GLN A 35 -3.12 -1.27 5.18
N SER A 36 -2.20 -1.57 6.12
CA SER A 36 -2.48 -1.52 7.56
C SER A 36 -2.84 -0.10 8.03
N MET A 37 -2.13 0.92 7.53
CA MET A 37 -2.42 2.32 7.85
C MET A 37 -3.77 2.78 7.31
N ARG A 38 -4.21 2.31 6.13
CA ARG A 38 -5.51 2.65 5.56
C ARG A 38 -6.66 2.14 6.42
N ILE A 39 -6.56 0.91 6.91
CA ILE A 39 -7.57 0.30 7.78
C ILE A 39 -7.62 1.07 9.11
N PHE A 40 -6.46 1.26 9.75
CA PHE A 40 -6.36 2.01 11.00
C PHE A 40 -6.85 3.46 10.86
N ARG A 41 -6.51 4.14 9.75
CA ARG A 41 -6.97 5.50 9.48
C ARG A 41 -8.49 5.57 9.28
N GLY A 42 -9.08 4.56 8.65
CA GLY A 42 -10.54 4.46 8.48
C GLY A 42 -11.26 4.38 9.83
N GLU A 43 -10.82 3.46 10.69
CA GLU A 43 -11.39 3.28 12.04
C GLU A 43 -11.20 4.54 12.91
N VAL A 44 -10.00 5.13 12.91
CA VAL A 44 -9.70 6.35 13.67
C VAL A 44 -10.45 7.56 13.11
N LYS A 45 -10.68 7.64 11.80
CA LYS A 45 -11.45 8.72 11.17
C LYS A 45 -12.91 8.64 11.60
N THR A 46 -13.53 7.46 11.62
CA THR A 46 -14.89 7.27 12.14
C THR A 46 -15.01 7.73 13.60
N MET A 47 -14.08 7.34 14.47
CA MET A 47 -14.09 7.79 15.87
C MET A 47 -13.92 9.31 16.03
N LYS A 48 -13.20 9.96 15.10
CA LYS A 48 -12.97 11.41 15.13
C LYS A 48 -14.12 12.20 14.48
N ASP A 49 -14.78 11.62 13.49
CA ASP A 49 -15.91 12.20 12.76
C ASP A 49 -17.24 12.03 13.53
N GLU A 50 -17.35 11.11 14.49
CA GLU A 50 -18.47 11.04 15.45
C GLU A 50 -18.60 12.30 16.35
N ASN A 51 -17.66 13.25 16.25
CA ASN A 51 -17.70 14.56 16.92
C ASN A 51 -17.90 15.76 15.96
N LYS A 52 -18.04 15.58 14.64
CA LYS A 52 -18.18 16.71 13.68
C LYS A 52 -19.07 16.36 12.47
N PRO A 53 -19.97 17.25 12.01
CA PRO A 53 -20.80 16.99 10.82
C PRO A 53 -19.95 16.70 9.58
N ALA A 54 -20.38 15.67 8.84
CA ALA A 54 -19.69 15.04 7.73
C ALA A 54 -19.47 15.98 6.54
N GLU A 55 -18.21 16.11 6.12
CA GLU A 55 -17.85 16.55 4.77
C GLU A 55 -16.90 15.49 4.19
N GLY A 56 -17.35 14.90 3.08
CA GLY A 56 -16.85 13.64 2.55
C GLY A 56 -15.54 13.74 1.78
N GLU A 57 -14.86 12.60 1.67
CA GLU A 57 -13.83 12.38 0.67
C GLU A 57 -13.86 10.91 0.23
N GLY A 58 -14.66 10.65 -0.80
CA GLY A 58 -14.52 9.49 -1.66
C GLY A 58 -13.68 9.87 -2.86
N THR A 59 -12.46 9.31 -2.96
CA THR A 59 -11.77 8.87 -4.18
C THR A 59 -10.27 8.85 -3.93
N ALA A 60 -9.72 7.68 -3.63
CA ALA A 60 -8.32 7.36 -3.90
C ALA A 60 -8.24 5.93 -4.39
N ALA A 61 -8.31 5.85 -5.72
CA ALA A 61 -7.88 4.81 -6.63
C ALA A 61 -7.41 3.47 -6.05
N ASN A 62 -8.16 2.44 -6.43
CA ASN A 62 -7.68 1.09 -6.68
C ASN A 62 -6.32 1.13 -7.40
N THR A 63 -5.23 0.74 -6.76
CA THR A 63 -3.93 0.59 -7.42
C THR A 63 -3.22 -0.66 -6.92
N SER A 64 -3.14 -1.61 -7.86
CA SER A 64 -2.24 -2.76 -7.91
C SER A 64 -2.67 -4.01 -7.14
N ASP A 65 -3.77 -4.61 -7.60
CA ASP A 65 -3.82 -6.07 -7.76
C ASP A 65 -3.38 -6.40 -9.20
N SER A 66 -2.07 -6.56 -9.40
CA SER A 66 -1.47 -7.11 -10.62
C SER A 66 0.02 -7.36 -10.40
N ALA A 67 0.31 -8.51 -9.81
CA ALA A 67 1.54 -9.26 -10.05
C ALA A 67 1.21 -10.74 -9.88
N ALA A 68 0.79 -11.32 -11.00
CA ALA A 68 0.62 -12.73 -11.33
C ALA A 68 1.13 -13.77 -10.31
N THR A 69 0.20 -14.59 -9.83
CA THR A 69 0.42 -16.06 -9.86
C THR A 69 -0.84 -16.68 -10.47
N THR A 70 -0.67 -17.18 -11.68
CA THR A 70 -1.63 -17.86 -12.55
C THR A 70 -2.56 -18.83 -11.79
N PRO A 71 -3.90 -18.74 -11.91
CA PRO A 71 -4.73 -19.91 -11.70
C PRO A 71 -4.48 -20.80 -12.91
N VAL A 72 -3.79 -21.93 -12.72
CA VAL A 72 -3.84 -23.02 -13.69
C VAL A 72 -5.28 -23.51 -13.71
N GLN A 73 -6.04 -22.92 -14.62
CA GLN A 73 -7.26 -23.45 -15.17
C GLN A 73 -6.90 -24.77 -15.85
N GLY A 74 -7.26 -25.87 -15.20
CA GLY A 74 -6.96 -27.20 -15.67
C GLY A 74 -7.64 -28.25 -14.80
N ASP A 75 -8.97 -28.20 -14.74
CA ASP A 75 -9.80 -29.40 -14.92
C ASP A 75 -11.27 -28.98 -15.06
N SER A 76 -11.70 -28.80 -16.30
CA SER A 76 -13.12 -28.74 -16.67
C SER A 76 -13.29 -29.66 -17.87
N SER A 77 -13.16 -30.96 -17.60
CA SER A 77 -13.57 -32.00 -18.51
C SER A 77 -14.66 -32.82 -17.83
N GLN A 78 -15.92 -32.45 -18.09
CA GLN A 78 -17.01 -33.39 -18.40
C GLN A 78 -17.29 -34.50 -17.35
N GLN A 79 -18.49 -34.68 -16.79
CA GLN A 79 -19.75 -34.82 -17.52
C GLN A 79 -20.89 -35.10 -16.50
N PRO A 80 -22.12 -34.64 -16.76
CA PRO A 80 -23.29 -34.88 -15.91
C PRO A 80 -23.89 -36.29 -16.11
N LYS A 81 -24.60 -36.73 -15.05
CA LYS A 81 -25.72 -37.69 -14.88
C LYS A 81 -26.23 -38.49 -16.11
N PRO A 82 -26.78 -39.70 -15.88
CA PRO A 82 -28.17 -39.84 -15.38
C PRO A 82 -28.27 -40.23 -13.90
#